data_AF-A0A845WR29-F1
#
_entry.id   AF-A0A845WR29-F1
#
_cell.length_a   1.000
_cell.length_b   1.000
_cell.length_c   1.000
_cell.angle_alpha   90.00
_cell.angle_beta   90.00
_cell.angle_gamma   90.00
#
_symmetry.space_group_name_H-M   'P 1'
#
loop_
_entity.id
_entity.type
_entity.pdbx_description
1 polymer ?
#
loop_
_entity_poly.entity_id
_entity_poly.type
_entity_poly.pdbx_seq_one_letter_code
_entity_poly.pdbx_strand_id
1 'polypeptide(L)'
;RQLLDKASTGQAKQALANQLKVKTQYVNKWVALADLARIPSIGCQYCGLVLHAGICSLTQLAQTPPHRLHQNILRLQVATMKRRDLCPGVDQVARWTKQARDLAIAKGTGNR
;
A
#
# COMPACT_ATOMS: atom_id res chain seq x y z
N ARG A 1 0.23 9.59 -11.28
CA ARG A 1 -1.10 8.94 -11.41
C ARG A 1 -1.17 7.99 -12.61
N GLN A 2 -0.55 8.32 -13.75
CA GLN A 2 -0.56 7.52 -14.99
C GLN A 2 -0.35 6.00 -14.85
N LEU A 3 0.52 5.53 -13.94
CA LEU A 3 0.73 4.09 -13.73
C LEU A 3 -0.54 3.39 -13.21
N LEU A 4 -1.24 3.99 -12.25
CA LEU A 4 -2.45 3.40 -11.67
C LEU A 4 -3.57 3.34 -12.71
N ASP A 5 -3.66 4.37 -13.56
CA ASP A 5 -4.65 4.45 -14.63
C ASP A 5 -4.38 3.38 -15.70
N LYS A 6 -3.11 3.22 -16.10
CA LYS A 6 -2.67 2.17 -17.04
C LYS A 6 -2.75 0.75 -16.46
N ALA A 7 -2.79 0.60 -15.14
CA ALA A 7 -2.79 -0.67 -14.43
C ALA A 7 -4.12 -0.94 -13.68
N SER A 8 -5.21 -0.38 -14.20
CA SER A 8 -6.54 -0.44 -13.57
C SER A 8 -7.10 -1.86 -13.43
N THR A 9 -6.73 -2.79 -14.31
CA THR A 9 -7.19 -4.18 -14.31
C THR A 9 -6.03 -5.18 -14.29
N GLY A 10 -6.30 -6.42 -13.90
CA GLY A 10 -5.30 -7.50 -13.98
C GLY A 10 -4.77 -7.72 -15.41
N GLN A 11 -5.66 -7.60 -16.40
CA GLN A 11 -5.31 -7.73 -17.82
C GLN A 11 -4.42 -6.56 -18.28
N ALA A 12 -4.71 -5.33 -17.85
CA ALA A 12 -3.90 -4.16 -18.15
C ALA A 12 -2.51 -4.25 -17.49
N LYS A 13 -2.42 -4.77 -16.27
CA LYS A 13 -1.13 -5.07 -15.60
C LYS A 13 -0.32 -6.11 -16.38
N GLN A 14 -0.98 -7.16 -16.89
CA GLN A 14 -0.32 -8.17 -17.69
C GLN A 14 0.17 -7.61 -19.03
N ALA A 15 -0.65 -6.80 -19.70
CA ALA A 15 -0.26 -6.12 -20.94
C ALA A 15 0.95 -5.21 -20.71
N LEU A 16 0.96 -4.45 -19.61
CA LEU A 16 2.08 -3.59 -19.23
C LEU A 16 3.35 -4.41 -18.92
N ALA A 17 3.20 -5.55 -18.23
CA ALA A 17 4.32 -6.46 -17.95
C ALA A 17 4.94 -7.00 -19.25
N ASN A 18 4.10 -7.39 -20.21
CA ASN A 18 4.54 -7.87 -21.53
C ASN A 18 5.25 -6.76 -22.33
N GLN A 19 4.70 -5.54 -22.34
CA GLN A 19 5.31 -4.39 -23.03
C GLN A 19 6.69 -4.05 -22.46
N LEU A 20 6.82 -4.07 -21.13
CA LEU A 20 8.07 -3.77 -20.43
C LEU A 20 9.02 -4.97 -20.38
N LYS A 21 8.60 -6.15 -20.88
CA LYS A 21 9.33 -7.43 -20.78
C LYS A 21 9.75 -7.78 -19.35
N VAL A 22 8.89 -7.49 -18.38
CA VAL A 22 9.10 -7.81 -16.96
C VAL A 22 8.05 -8.78 -16.48
N LYS A 23 8.33 -9.47 -15.36
CA LYS A 23 7.33 -10.32 -14.71
C LYS A 23 6.20 -9.47 -14.12
N THR A 24 4.97 -9.94 -14.24
CA THR A 24 3.75 -9.26 -13.72
C THR A 24 3.82 -8.95 -12.24
N GLN A 25 4.55 -9.75 -11.46
CA GLN A 25 4.82 -9.50 -10.04
C GLN A 25 5.49 -8.12 -9.79
N TYR A 26 6.36 -7.66 -10.69
CA TYR A 26 7.00 -6.34 -10.56
C TYR A 26 6.01 -5.22 -10.82
N VAL A 27 5.16 -5.37 -11.83
CA VAL A 27 4.07 -4.43 -12.11
C VAL A 27 3.11 -4.37 -10.92
N ASN A 28 2.73 -5.51 -10.35
CA ASN A 28 1.91 -5.56 -9.13
C ASN A 28 2.57 -4.81 -7.98
N LYS A 29 3.88 -5.00 -7.79
CA LYS A 29 4.66 -4.29 -6.77
C LYS A 29 4.64 -2.78 -6.97
N TRP A 30 4.90 -2.30 -8.19
CA TRP A 30 4.92 -0.86 -8.50
C TRP A 30 3.54 -0.23 -8.35
N VAL A 31 2.49 -0.93 -8.77
CA VAL A 31 1.11 -0.48 -8.58
C VAL A 31 0.76 -0.38 -7.10
N ALA A 32 1.13 -1.38 -6.30
CA ALA A 32 0.90 -1.36 -4.86
C ALA A 32 1.63 -0.19 -4.19
N LEU A 33 2.92 0.01 -4.49
CA LEU A 33 3.70 1.13 -3.98
C LEU A 33 3.08 2.48 -4.38
N ALA A 34 2.68 2.62 -5.64
CA ALA A 34 2.07 3.83 -6.16
C ALA A 34 0.70 4.11 -5.51
N ASP A 35 -0.11 3.08 -5.23
CA ASP A 35 -1.42 3.25 -4.59
C ASP A 35 -1.28 3.61 -3.11
N LEU A 36 -0.36 2.96 -2.38
CA LEU A 36 -0.06 3.27 -0.98
C LEU A 36 0.57 4.67 -0.80
N ALA A 37 1.47 5.07 -1.70
CA ALA A 37 2.13 6.37 -1.64
C ALA A 37 1.16 7.56 -1.82
N ARG A 38 -0.09 7.33 -2.25
CA ARG A 38 -1.13 8.37 -2.33
C ARG A 38 -1.60 8.85 -0.97
N ILE A 39 -1.41 8.03 0.07
CA ILE A 39 -1.79 8.39 1.44
C ILE A 39 -0.70 9.33 1.97
N PRO A 40 -1.00 10.62 2.24
CA PRO A 40 0.03 11.61 2.54
C PRO A 40 0.92 11.24 3.73
N SER A 41 0.34 10.64 4.77
CA SER A 41 1.10 10.24 5.96
C SER A 41 1.87 8.93 5.81
N ILE A 42 1.69 8.20 4.70
CA ILE A 42 2.54 7.07 4.30
C ILE A 42 3.63 7.57 3.35
N GLY A 43 3.22 8.26 2.28
CA GLY A 43 4.08 8.78 1.24
C GLY A 43 5.05 7.71 0.68
N CYS A 44 6.20 8.16 0.18
CA CYS A 44 7.26 7.26 -0.28
C CYS A 44 8.04 6.62 0.88
N GLN A 45 7.96 7.19 2.08
CA GLN A 45 8.74 6.74 3.24
C GLN A 45 8.24 5.40 3.78
N TYR A 46 6.91 5.24 3.89
CA TYR A 46 6.31 4.06 4.51
C TYR A 46 5.62 3.13 3.52
N CYS A 47 5.48 3.49 2.24
CA CYS A 47 4.79 2.62 1.27
C CYS A 47 5.48 1.26 1.10
N GLY A 48 6.82 1.23 1.12
CA GLY A 48 7.59 -0.01 1.12
C GLY A 48 7.35 -0.83 2.38
N LEU A 49 7.35 -0.19 3.55
CA LEU A 49 7.10 -0.86 4.83
C LEU A 49 5.72 -1.50 4.86
N VAL A 50 4.68 -0.75 4.46
CA VAL A 50 3.29 -1.21 4.44
C VAL A 50 3.10 -2.34 3.43
N LEU A 51 3.76 -2.25 2.26
CA LEU A 51 3.79 -3.34 1.29
C LEU A 51 4.40 -4.63 1.87
N HIS A 52 5.57 -4.50 2.49
CA HIS A 52 6.25 -5.64 3.09
C HIS A 52 5.56 -6.18 4.35
N ALA A 53 4.72 -5.38 5.01
CA ALA A 53 3.83 -5.80 6.08
C ALA A 53 2.58 -6.58 5.58
N GLY A 54 2.44 -6.77 4.27
CA GLY A 54 1.42 -7.61 3.64
C GLY A 54 0.23 -6.85 3.05
N ILE A 55 0.30 -5.52 2.95
CA ILE A 55 -0.76 -4.69 2.38
C ILE A 55 -0.40 -4.26 0.97
N CYS A 56 -1.13 -4.72 -0.04
CA CYS A 56 -0.80 -4.43 -1.44
C CYS A 56 -1.72 -3.39 -2.12
N SER A 57 -2.68 -2.82 -1.40
CA SER A 57 -3.58 -1.79 -1.92
C SER A 57 -4.13 -0.86 -0.84
N LEU A 58 -4.60 0.32 -1.26
CA LEU A 58 -5.27 1.29 -0.40
C LEU A 58 -6.59 0.72 0.18
N THR A 59 -7.35 -0.04 -0.61
CA THR A 59 -8.60 -0.65 -0.15
C THR A 59 -8.35 -1.71 0.92
N GLN A 60 -7.33 -2.54 0.75
CA GLN A 60 -6.91 -3.52 1.75
C GLN A 60 -6.46 -2.82 3.03
N LEU A 61 -5.69 -1.73 2.91
CA LEU A 61 -5.28 -0.93 4.06
C LEU A 61 -6.48 -0.38 4.84
N ALA A 62 -7.47 0.17 4.12
CA ALA A 62 -8.67 0.76 4.72
C ALA A 62 -9.50 -0.28 5.50
N GLN A 63 -9.53 -1.53 5.03
CA GLN A 63 -10.25 -2.64 5.68
C GLN A 63 -9.43 -3.32 6.79
N THR A 64 -8.11 -3.14 6.81
CA THR A 64 -7.23 -3.80 7.77
C THR A 64 -7.32 -3.09 9.13
N PRO A 65 -7.54 -3.82 10.23
CA PRO A 65 -7.55 -3.21 11.55
C PRO A 65 -6.13 -2.72 11.95
N PRO A 66 -6.00 -1.51 12.53
CA PRO A 66 -4.69 -0.92 12.84
C PRO A 66 -3.81 -1.77 13.73
N HIS A 67 -4.39 -2.46 14.71
CA HIS A 67 -3.65 -3.34 15.63
C HIS A 67 -2.94 -4.49 14.89
N ARG A 68 -3.60 -5.06 13.87
CA ARG A 68 -3.05 -6.17 13.07
C ARG A 68 -1.92 -5.68 12.19
N LEU A 69 -2.09 -4.52 11.57
CA LEU A 69 -1.05 -3.89 10.75
C LEU A 69 0.18 -3.54 11.60
N HIS A 70 -0.01 -2.96 12.79
CA HIS A 70 1.08 -2.66 13.71
C HIS A 70 1.85 -3.93 14.12
N GLN A 71 1.15 -5.03 14.47
CA GLN A 71 1.80 -6.30 14.78
C GLN A 71 2.61 -6.85 13.59
N ASN A 72 2.09 -6.76 12.37
CA ASN A 72 2.81 -7.21 11.18
C ASN A 72 4.07 -6.38 10.93
N ILE A 73 3.98 -5.05 11.09
CA ILE A 73 5.12 -4.15 10.96
C ILE A 73 6.18 -4.46 12.03
N LEU A 74 5.76 -4.67 13.28
CA LEU A 74 6.67 -5.02 14.36
C LEU A 74 7.41 -6.33 14.06
N ARG A 75 6.69 -7.37 13.62
CA ARG A 75 7.29 -8.65 13.22
C ARG A 75 8.31 -8.47 12.09
N LEU A 76 7.96 -7.68 11.08
CA LEU A 76 8.85 -7.37 9.97
C LEU A 76 10.12 -6.64 10.44
N GLN A 77 9.98 -5.61 11.28
CA GLN A 77 11.12 -4.85 11.82
C GLN A 77 12.04 -5.73 12.67
N VAL A 78 11.49 -6.60 13.52
CA VAL A 78 12.26 -7.56 14.30
C VAL A 78 12.99 -8.57 13.40
N ALA A 79 12.33 -9.09 12.37
CA ALA A 79 12.90 -10.06 11.46
C ALA A 79 13.98 -9.46 10.54
N THR A 80 13.79 -8.23 10.06
CA THR A 80 14.67 -7.59 9.07
C THR A 80 15.79 -6.78 9.70
N MET A 81 15.52 -6.01 10.77
CA MET A 81 16.44 -5.01 11.29
C MET A 81 16.87 -5.24 12.75
N LYS A 82 16.23 -6.15 13.48
CA LYS A 82 16.41 -6.36 14.94
C LYS A 82 16.26 -5.07 15.77
N ARG A 83 15.71 -3.99 15.20
CA ARG A 83 15.50 -2.69 15.86
C ARG A 83 14.02 -2.41 15.97
N ARG A 84 13.53 -2.37 17.21
CA ARG A 84 12.11 -2.07 17.51
C ARG A 84 11.81 -0.57 17.44
N ASP A 85 12.85 0.27 17.56
CA ASP A 85 12.72 1.73 17.67
C ASP A 85 12.27 2.41 16.37
N LEU A 86 12.39 1.72 15.23
CA LEU A 86 11.93 2.20 13.93
C LEU A 86 10.48 1.84 13.64
N CYS A 87 9.79 1.14 14.57
CA CYS A 87 8.39 0.81 14.40
C CYS A 87 7.54 2.08 14.56
N PRO A 88 6.72 2.44 13.56
CA PRO A 88 5.77 3.53 13.70
C PRO A 88 4.79 3.23 14.83
N GLY A 89 4.52 4.22 15.67
CA GLY A 89 3.59 4.08 16.79
C GLY A 89 2.18 3.69 16.33
N VAL A 90 1.40 3.10 17.24
CA VAL A 90 0.02 2.63 16.95
C VAL A 90 -0.85 3.76 16.41
N ASP A 91 -0.72 4.99 16.92
CA ASP A 91 -1.45 6.15 16.42
C ASP A 91 -1.12 6.50 14.98
N GLN A 92 0.16 6.34 14.57
CA GLN A 92 0.58 6.56 13.20
C GLN A 92 -0.05 5.52 12.26
N VAL A 93 -0.08 4.26 12.68
CA VAL A 93 -0.72 3.17 11.94
C VAL A 93 -2.25 3.38 11.86
N ALA A 94 -2.87 3.84 12.94
CA ALA A 94 -4.30 4.18 12.96
C ALA A 94 -4.62 5.34 12.00
N ARG A 95 -3.77 6.37 11.94
CA ARG A 95 -3.88 7.46 10.96
C ARG A 95 -3.81 6.94 9.53
N TRP A 96 -2.95 5.98 9.22
CA TRP A 96 -2.86 5.38 7.89
C TRP A 96 -4.16 4.69 7.47
N THR A 97 -4.71 3.83 8.32
CA THR A 97 -5.98 3.15 8.06
C THR A 97 -7.13 4.15 7.91
N LYS A 98 -7.18 5.21 8.73
CA LYS A 98 -8.19 6.27 8.63
C LYS A 98 -8.10 7.01 7.29
N GLN A 99 -6.91 7.51 6.93
CA GLN A 99 -6.72 8.21 5.65
C GLN A 99 -6.99 7.31 4.44
N ALA A 100 -6.61 6.03 4.51
CA ALA A 100 -6.94 5.07 3.46
C ALA A 100 -8.46 4.93 3.29
N ARG A 101 -9.22 4.88 4.39
CA ARG A 101 -10.68 4.81 4.37
C ARG A 101 -11.30 6.08 3.78
N ASP A 102 -10.83 7.25 4.20
CA ASP A 102 -11.32 8.53 3.69
C ASP A 102 -11.09 8.64 2.17
N LEU A 103 -9.90 8.26 1.69
CA LEU A 103 -9.57 8.22 0.27
C LEU A 103 -10.37 7.16 -0.50
N ALA A 104 -10.71 6.03 0.11
CA ALA A 104 -11.55 5.01 -0.50
C ALA A 104 -12.99 5.51 -0.68
N ILE A 105 -13.55 6.19 0.32
CA ILE A 105 -14.88 6.79 0.27
C ILE A 105 -14.94 7.92 -0.77
N ALA A 106 -13.91 8.78 -0.80
CA ALA A 106 -13.81 9.85 -1.79
C ALA A 106 -13.77 9.33 -3.24
N LYS A 107 -13.18 8.15 -3.48
CA LYS A 107 -13.24 7.49 -4.81
C LYS A 107 -14.62 6.92 -5.14
N GLY A 108 -15.38 6.46 -4.14
CA GLY A 108 -16.70 5.86 -4.33
C GLY A 108 -17.84 6.89 -4.51
N THR A 109 -17.62 8.14 -4.13
CA THR A 109 -18.62 9.22 -4.19
C THR A 109 -18.58 10.04 -5.49
N GLY A 110 -17.63 9.76 -6.39
CA GLY A 110 -17.51 10.43 -7.70
C GLY A 110 -18.16 9.68 -8.88
N ASN A 111 -19.06 8.72 -8.61
CA ASN A 111 -19.82 8.00 -9.64
C ASN A 111 -21.32 7.95 -9.31
N ARG A 112 -21.89 9.12 -9.02
CA ARG A 112 -23.34 9.39 -9.12
C ARG A 112 -23.54 10.68 -9.89
#